data_AF-A0A645H8Z8-F1
#
_entry.id   AF-A0A645H8Z8-F1
#
_cell.length_a   1.000
_cell.length_b   1.000
_cell.length_c   1.000
_cell.angle_alpha   90.00
_cell.angle_beta   90.00
_cell.angle_gamma   90.00
#
_symmetry.space_group_name_H-M   'P 1'
#
loop_
_entity.id
_entity.type
_entity.pdbx_description
1 polymer ?
#
loop_
_entity_poly.entity_id
_entity_poly.type
_entity_poly.pdbx_seq_one_letter_code
_entity_poly.pdbx_strand_id
1 'polypeptide(L)' 'MIMLVDVQDASVPFDRIATALDEEGERLGVNIRIQREDIFNAMHRV' A
#
# COMPACT_ATOMS: atom_id res chain seq x y z
N MET A 1 -9.88 -7.87 2.22
CA MET A 1 -10.52 -6.91 1.31
C MET A 1 -9.44 -6.34 0.42
N ILE A 2 -9.73 -6.07 -0.86
CA ILE A 2 -8.78 -5.46 -1.80
C ILE A 2 -9.41 -4.19 -2.31
N MET A 3 -8.61 -3.13 -2.40
CA MET A 3 -9.02 -1.82 -2.89
C MET A 3 -7.93 -1.32 -3.83
N LEU A 4 -8.31 -0.77 -4.97
CA LEU A 4 -7.39 0.02 -5.79
C LEU A 4 -7.56 1.47 -5.37
N VAL A 5 -6.45 2.14 -5.09
CA VAL A 5 -6.45 3.53 -4.62
C VAL A 5 -5.41 4.30 -5.41
N ASP A 6 -5.81 5.46 -5.90
CA ASP A 6 -4.88 6.42 -6.50
C ASP A 6 -4.23 7.26 -5.39
N VAL A 7 -2.91 7.30 -5.40
CA VAL A 7 -2.07 8.03 -4.44
C VAL A 7 -1.19 9.08 -5.12
N GLN A 8 -1.50 9.47 -6.37
CA GLN A 8 -0.73 10.45 -7.14
C GLN A 8 -0.55 11.79 -6.41
N ASP A 9 -1.59 12.26 -5.72
CA ASP A 9 -1.58 13.55 -4.98
C ASP A 9 -1.23 13.39 -3.48
N ALA A 10 -0.69 12.25 -3.07
CA ALA A 10 -0.29 12.05 -1.68
C ALA A 10 0.84 13.03 -1.30
N SER A 11 0.65 13.75 -0.19
CA SER A 11 1.63 14.72 0.34
C SER A 11 2.83 14.08 1.03
N VAL A 12 2.84 12.74 1.15
CA VAL A 12 3.87 11.97 1.85
C VAL A 12 4.40 10.84 0.96
N PRO A 13 5.67 10.43 1.13
CA PRO A 13 6.23 9.29 0.40
C PRO A 13 5.45 8.00 0.66
N PHE A 14 5.37 7.12 -0.34
CA PHE A 14 4.66 5.84 -0.25
C PHE A 14 5.09 4.98 0.94
N ASP A 15 6.38 4.96 1.26
CA ASP A 15 6.90 4.18 2.41
C ASP A 15 6.29 4.66 3.74
N ARG A 16 6.02 5.96 3.87
CA ARG A 16 5.33 6.51 5.06
C ARG A 16 3.87 6.06 5.12
N ILE A 17 3.21 5.97 3.96
CA ILE A 17 1.84 5.45 3.87
C ILE A 17 1.82 3.98 4.27
N ALA A 18 2.77 3.18 3.77
CA ALA A 18 2.89 1.77 4.11
C ALA A 18 3.06 1.56 5.62
N THR A 19 4.03 2.25 6.25
CA THR A 19 4.24 2.16 7.70
C THR A 19 3.00 2.58 8.50
N ALA A 20 2.34 3.67 8.11
CA ALA A 20 1.13 4.13 8.80
C ALA A 20 -0.03 3.12 8.70
N LEU A 21 -0.18 2.45 7.56
CA LEU A 21 -1.18 1.40 7.38
C LEU A 21 -0.84 0.13 8.17
N ASP A 22 0.45 -0.22 8.30
CA ASP A 22 0.90 -1.34 9.13
C ASP A 22 0.58 -1.08 10.61
N GLU A 23 0.95 0.09 11.14
CA GLU A 23 0.67 0.51 12.52
C GLU A 23 -0.84 0.54 12.82
N GLU A 24 -1.62 1.09 11.89
CA GLU A 24 -3.08 1.13 12.02
C GLU A 24 -3.71 -0.27 11.95
N GLY A 25 -3.15 -1.15 11.11
CA GLY A 25 -3.53 -2.57 11.06
C GLY A 25 -3.32 -3.25 12.40
N GLU A 26 -2.14 -3.10 13.02
CA GLU A 26 -1.84 -3.62 14.35
C GLU A 26 -2.83 -3.12 15.40
N ARG A 27 -3.12 -1.81 15.39
CA ARG A 27 -4.08 -1.18 16.31
C ARG A 27 -5.50 -1.74 16.16
N LEU A 28 -5.90 -2.04 14.92
CA LEU A 28 -7.22 -2.59 14.60
C LEU A 28 -7.27 -4.13 14.72
N GLY A 29 -6.15 -4.80 14.96
CA GLY A 29 -6.05 -6.26 15.01
C GLY A 29 -6.24 -6.92 13.63
N VAL A 30 -5.92 -6.21 12.55
CA VAL A 30 -6.01 -6.69 11.18
C VAL A 30 -4.67 -6.55 10.45
N ASN A 31 -4.51 -7.22 9.32
CA ASN A 31 -3.34 -7.03 8.47
C ASN A 31 -3.70 -6.16 7.27
N ILE A 32 -3.09 -4.98 7.18
CA ILE A 32 -3.21 -4.07 6.04
C ILE A 32 -1.89 -4.13 5.28
N ARG A 33 -1.94 -4.28 3.96
CA ARG A 33 -0.75 -4.23 3.09
C ARG A 33 -1.07 -3.37 1.88
N ILE A 34 -0.14 -2.49 1.53
CA ILE A 34 -0.20 -1.67 0.32
C ILE A 34 0.96 -2.04 -0.60
N GLN A 35 0.70 -2.11 -1.89
CA GLN A 35 1.72 -2.36 -2.92
C GLN A 35 1.43 -1.45 -4.10
N ARG A 36 2.48 -0.94 -4.75
CA ARG A 36 2.31 -0.21 -5.99
C ARG A 36 2.00 -1.20 -7.12
N GLU A 37 1.00 -0.88 -7.92
CA GLU A 37 0.53 -1.74 -9.00
C GLU A 37 1.58 -1.93 -10.12
N ASP A 38 2.47 -0.95 -10.30
CA ASP A 38 3.58 -1.02 -11.27
C ASP A 38 4.56 -2.17 -10.96
N ILE A 39 4.88 -2.42 -9.68
CA ILE A 39 5.68 -3.56 -9.23
C ILE A 39 4.95 -4.88 -9.49
N PHE A 40 3.63 -4.91 -9.27
CA PHE A 40 2.81 -6.09 -9.58
C PHE A 40 2.85 -6.43 -11.08
N ASN A 41 2.68 -5.42 -11.94
CA ASN A 41 2.72 -5.60 -13.39
C ASN A 41 4.13 -5.94 -13.91
N ALA A 42 5.19 -5.46 -13.27
CA ALA A 42 6.57 -5.81 -13.61
C ALA A 42 6.88 -7.29 -13.36
N MET A 43 6.26 -7.92 -12.35
CA MET A 43 6.44 -9.36 -12.06
C MET A 43 5.83 -10.28 -13.12
N HIS A 44 4.79 -9.85 -13.84
CA HIS A 44 4.13 -10.64 -14.88
C HIS A 44 4.70 -10.42 -16.30
N ARG A 45 5.77 -9.62 -16.41
CA ARG A 45 6.38 -9.25 -17.71
C ARG A 45 7.71 -9.96 -17.98
N VAL A 46 7.90 -11.14 -17.41
CA VAL A 46 9.06 -12.03 -17.63
C VAL A 46 8.62 -13.30 -18.34
#